data_AF-A0A935LTZ4-F1
#
_entry.id   AF-A0A935LTZ4-F1
#
_cell.length_a   1.000
_cell.length_b   1.000
_cell.length_c   1.000
_cell.angle_alpha   90.00
_cell.angle_beta   90.00
_cell.angle_gamma   90.00
#
_symmetry.space_group_name_H-M   'P 1'
#
loop_
_entity.id
_entity.type
_entity.pdbx_description
1 polymer ?
#
loop_
_entity_poly.entity_id
_entity_poly.type
_entity_poly.pdbx_seq_one_letter_code
_entity_poly.pdbx_strand_id
1 'polypeptide(L)'
;MYLLASTGKENFKIRKTVFHLSVTDYCIGSISSYLIITHQFQYTYVWNYSSKDLPINLLISTFYAGQEGSFHLWAFLTAVLGIFLHSYLIKRDTENAKAEHTHKDDFEPLVMLSYFL
;
A
#
# COMPACT_ATOMS: atom_id res chain seq x y z
N MET A 1 -1.96 5.30 13.32
CA MET A 1 -2.60 5.40 11.98
C MET A 1 -3.71 6.46 11.94
N TYR A 2 -4.57 6.58 12.98
CA TYR A 2 -5.67 7.58 13.05
C TYR A 2 -5.23 9.03 13.33
N LEU A 3 -3.96 9.26 13.71
CA LEU A 3 -3.46 10.59 14.07
C LEU A 3 -3.03 11.44 12.86
N LEU A 4 -3.02 10.88 11.65
CA LEU A 4 -2.64 11.58 10.41
C LEU A 4 -3.83 12.21 9.68
N ALA A 5 -5.04 12.20 10.25
CA ALA A 5 -6.22 12.75 9.58
C ALA A 5 -6.56 14.20 9.99
N SER A 6 -5.91 14.78 11.02
CA SER A 6 -6.28 16.12 11.53
C SER A 6 -5.33 17.27 11.18
N THR A 7 -4.11 17.01 10.69
CA THR A 7 -3.10 18.06 10.42
C THR A 7 -2.98 18.38 8.93
N GLY A 8 -3.91 19.19 8.42
CA GLY A 8 -4.08 19.54 7.00
C GLY A 8 -2.89 20.17 6.24
N LYS A 9 -1.71 20.36 6.85
CA LYS A 9 -0.48 20.84 6.17
C LYS A 9 0.71 19.89 6.23
N GLU A 10 0.92 19.13 7.31
CA GLU A 10 2.01 18.14 7.38
C GLU A 10 1.71 16.89 6.55
N ASN A 11 0.44 16.51 6.46
CA ASN A 11 0.00 15.34 5.71
C ASN A 11 0.31 15.40 4.21
N PHE A 12 0.38 16.61 3.63
CA PHE A 12 0.74 16.76 2.22
C PHE A 12 2.21 16.43 1.93
N LYS A 13 3.12 16.78 2.86
CA LYS A 13 4.54 16.40 2.75
C LYS A 13 4.70 14.90 2.88
N ILE A 14 4.04 14.29 3.87
CA ILE A 14 4.08 12.84 4.12
C ILE A 14 3.57 12.06 2.90
N ARG A 15 2.43 12.45 2.32
CA ARG A 15 1.88 11.79 1.12
C ARG A 15 2.83 11.85 -0.07
N LYS A 16 3.50 12.99 -0.27
CA LYS A 16 4.52 13.14 -1.33
C LYS A 16 5.76 12.30 -1.07
N THR A 17 6.26 12.30 0.16
CA THR A 17 7.42 11.48 0.54
C THR A 17 7.15 9.99 0.33
N VAL A 18 5.99 9.49 0.77
CA VAL A 18 5.60 8.09 0.57
C VAL A 18 5.50 7.74 -0.92
N PHE A 19 4.97 8.64 -1.74
CA PHE A 19 4.92 8.45 -3.19
C PHE A 19 6.32 8.35 -3.82
N HIS A 20 7.22 9.28 -3.49
CA HIS A 20 8.60 9.26 -4.01
C HIS A 20 9.40 8.03 -3.53
N LEU A 21 9.19 7.61 -2.28
CA LEU A 21 9.81 6.39 -1.75
C LEU A 21 9.32 5.14 -2.49
N SER A 22 8.01 5.06 -2.78
CA SER A 22 7.44 3.94 -3.53
C SER A 22 7.99 3.87 -4.95
N VAL A 23 8.11 5.01 -5.65
CA VAL A 23 8.67 5.07 -7.00
C VAL A 23 10.14 4.66 -7.02
N THR A 24 10.93 5.11 -6.05
CA THR A 24 12.36 4.77 -5.96
C THR A 24 12.55 3.26 -5.75
N ASP A 25 11.73 2.65 -4.90
CA ASP A 25 11.73 1.21 -4.64
C ASP A 25 11.48 0.42 -5.95
N TYR A 26 10.43 0.75 -6.70
CA TYR A 26 10.14 0.07 -7.99
C TYR A 26 11.26 0.21 -9.02
N CYS A 27 11.93 1.37 -9.08
CA CYS A 27 13.08 1.58 -9.98
C CYS A 27 14.25 0.65 -9.61
N ILE A 28 14.56 0.53 -8.32
CA ILE A 28 15.64 -0.34 -7.83
C ILE A 28 15.33 -1.81 -8.08
N GLY A 29 14.07 -2.22 -7.84
CA GLY A 29 13.60 -3.58 -8.14
C GLY A 29 13.71 -3.93 -9.63
N SER A 30 13.30 -3.01 -10.52
CA SER A 30 13.38 -3.21 -11.97
C SER A 30 14.83 -3.35 -12.44
N ILE A 31 15.76 -2.56 -11.89
CA ILE A 31 17.19 -2.65 -12.22
C ILE A 31 17.75 -4.00 -11.74
N SER A 32 17.44 -4.39 -10.52
CA SER A 32 17.93 -5.66 -9.95
C SER A 32 17.43 -6.87 -10.73
N SER A 33 16.14 -6.88 -11.11
CA SER A 33 15.56 -7.92 -11.99
C SER A 33 16.30 -8.02 -13.32
N TYR A 34 16.62 -6.88 -13.94
CA TYR A 34 17.37 -6.84 -15.19
C TYR A 34 18.78 -7.44 -15.04
N LEU A 35 19.48 -7.12 -13.95
CA LEU A 35 20.84 -7.63 -13.69
C LEU A 35 20.86 -9.15 -13.47
N ILE A 36 19.82 -9.70 -12.85
CA ILE A 36 19.66 -11.16 -12.63
C ILE A 36 19.43 -11.88 -13.96
N ILE A 37 18.51 -11.38 -14.79
CA ILE A 37 18.19 -11.99 -16.10
C ILE A 37 19.38 -11.92 -17.06
N THR A 38 20.15 -10.83 -17.01
CA THR A 38 21.36 -10.66 -17.84
C THR A 38 22.60 -11.33 -17.25
N HIS A 39 22.45 -12.09 -16.16
CA HIS A 39 23.52 -12.82 -15.46
C HIS A 39 24.79 -11.98 -15.26
N GLN A 40 24.62 -10.75 -14.79
CA GLN A 40 25.74 -9.84 -14.52
C GLN A 40 26.43 -10.22 -13.22
N PHE A 41 27.27 -11.25 -13.30
CA PHE A 41 28.08 -11.81 -12.20
C PHE A 41 29.04 -10.84 -11.52
N GLN A 42 29.23 -9.65 -12.10
CA GLN A 42 29.95 -8.53 -11.48
C GLN A 42 29.26 -8.02 -10.19
N TYR A 43 27.96 -8.26 -10.04
CA TYR A 43 27.23 -7.90 -8.82
C TYR A 43 27.15 -9.09 -7.87
N THR A 44 27.62 -8.90 -6.63
CA THR A 44 27.62 -9.93 -5.58
C THR A 44 26.23 -10.54 -5.35
N TYR A 45 25.17 -9.74 -5.49
CA TYR A 45 23.79 -10.23 -5.39
C TYR A 45 23.45 -11.24 -6.49
N VAL A 46 23.78 -10.94 -7.76
CA VAL A 46 23.53 -11.85 -8.91
C VAL A 46 24.40 -13.09 -8.81
N TRP A 47 25.66 -12.97 -8.35
CA TRP A 47 26.54 -14.12 -8.14
C TRP A 47 26.02 -15.09 -7.08
N ASN A 48 25.50 -14.57 -5.97
CA ASN A 48 25.02 -15.40 -4.87
C ASN A 48 23.69 -16.10 -5.15
N TYR A 49 22.83 -15.49 -5.98
CA TYR A 49 21.46 -15.97 -6.17
C TYR A 49 21.15 -16.47 -7.59
N SER A 50 21.97 -16.18 -8.60
CA SER A 50 21.71 -16.59 -9.99
C SER A 50 22.78 -17.55 -10.53
N SER A 51 22.34 -18.60 -11.20
CA SER A 51 23.19 -19.55 -11.95
C SER A 51 22.66 -19.72 -13.38
N LYS A 52 23.57 -19.97 -14.33
CA LYS A 52 23.21 -20.22 -15.75
C LYS A 52 22.49 -21.55 -15.98
N ASP A 53 22.64 -22.48 -15.06
CA ASP A 53 21.99 -23.81 -15.12
C ASP A 53 20.58 -23.80 -14.49
N LEU A 54 20.15 -22.65 -13.94
CA LEU A 54 18.88 -22.54 -13.24
C LEU A 54 17.71 -22.33 -14.23
N PRO A 55 16.60 -23.07 -14.10
CA PRO A 55 15.40 -22.80 -14.90
C PRO A 55 14.87 -21.39 -14.63
N ILE A 56 14.37 -20.73 -15.68
CA ILE A 56 13.92 -19.33 -15.65
C ILE A 56 12.93 -19.02 -14.52
N ASN A 57 12.08 -20.00 -14.17
CA ASN A 57 11.08 -19.90 -13.09
C ASN A 57 11.76 -19.66 -11.73
N LEU A 58 12.85 -20.39 -11.46
CA LEU A 58 13.63 -20.26 -10.25
C LEU A 58 14.49 -19.00 -10.31
N LEU A 59 14.99 -18.63 -11.50
CA LEU A 59 15.71 -17.37 -11.68
C LEU A 59 14.83 -16.16 -11.30
N ILE A 60 13.55 -16.16 -11.66
CA ILE A 60 12.62 -15.10 -11.24
C ILE A 60 12.39 -15.13 -9.73
N SER A 61 12.35 -16.30 -9.08
CA SER A 61 12.22 -16.39 -7.62
C SER A 61 13.41 -15.74 -6.88
N THR A 62 14.59 -15.73 -7.51
CA THR A 62 15.80 -15.15 -6.92
C THR A 62 15.74 -13.64 -6.81
N PHE A 63 14.84 -12.99 -7.55
CA PHE A 63 14.60 -11.55 -7.44
C PHE A 63 14.17 -11.12 -6.03
N TYR A 64 13.42 -11.97 -5.32
CA TYR A 64 13.00 -11.70 -3.94
C TYR A 64 13.84 -12.47 -2.92
N ALA A 65 14.96 -13.08 -3.33
CA ALA A 65 15.81 -13.85 -2.44
C ALA A 65 16.69 -12.94 -1.57
N GLY A 66 17.06 -13.45 -0.40
CA GLY A 66 17.88 -12.72 0.56
C GLY A 66 17.16 -11.54 1.21
N GLN A 67 17.93 -10.77 2.00
CA GLN A 67 17.41 -9.64 2.78
C GLN A 67 16.95 -8.49 1.87
N GLU A 68 17.77 -8.15 0.86
CA GLU A 68 17.51 -7.02 -0.05
C GLU A 68 16.25 -7.27 -0.91
N GLY A 69 16.13 -8.47 -1.49
CA GLY A 69 14.95 -8.85 -2.28
C GLY A 69 13.68 -9.02 -1.43
N SER A 70 13.81 -9.57 -0.22
CA SER A 70 12.67 -9.71 0.70
C SER A 70 12.10 -8.35 1.10
N PHE A 71 12.94 -7.35 1.35
CA PHE A 71 12.48 -6.00 1.68
C PHE A 71 11.60 -5.42 0.57
N HIS A 72 12.00 -5.60 -0.69
CA HIS A 72 11.25 -5.13 -1.85
C HIS A 72 9.88 -5.82 -1.95
N LEU A 73 9.84 -7.15 -1.75
CA LEU A 73 8.58 -7.92 -1.72
C LEU A 73 7.64 -7.43 -0.61
N TRP A 74 8.16 -7.29 0.60
CA TRP A 74 7.37 -6.91 1.77
C TRP A 74 6.85 -5.47 1.67
N ALA A 75 7.67 -4.54 1.16
CA ALA A 75 7.24 -3.17 0.89
C ALA A 75 6.10 -3.13 -0.13
N PHE A 76 6.23 -3.89 -1.22
CA PHE A 76 5.20 -4.00 -2.25
C PHE A 76 3.89 -4.57 -1.69
N LEU A 77 3.93 -5.71 -0.99
CA LEU A 77 2.74 -6.33 -0.42
C LEU A 77 2.05 -5.41 0.60
N THR A 78 2.84 -4.74 1.44
CA THR A 78 2.30 -3.78 2.43
C THR A 78 1.64 -2.58 1.75
N ALA A 79 2.21 -2.07 0.65
CA ALA A 79 1.61 -1.00 -0.13
C ALA A 79 0.26 -1.42 -0.74
N VAL A 80 0.20 -2.61 -1.34
CA VAL A 80 -1.03 -3.18 -1.90
C VAL A 80 -2.11 -3.35 -0.83
N LEU A 81 -1.76 -3.97 0.32
CA LEU A 81 -2.66 -4.12 1.45
C LEU A 81 -3.15 -2.78 1.99
N GLY A 82 -2.27 -1.77 2.04
CA GLY A 82 -2.62 -0.40 2.43
C GLY A 82 -3.69 0.22 1.54
N ILE A 83 -3.61 0.03 0.22
CA ILE A 83 -4.60 0.54 -0.75
C ILE A 83 -5.96 -0.13 -0.55
N PHE A 84 -6.00 -1.46 -0.44
CA PHE A 84 -7.24 -2.20 -0.23
C PHE A 84 -7.88 -1.86 1.11
N LEU A 85 -7.09 -1.81 2.19
CA LEU A 85 -7.56 -1.46 3.52
C LEU A 85 -8.10 -0.03 3.56
N HIS A 86 -7.39 0.94 2.96
CA HIS A 86 -7.85 2.32 2.92
C HIS A 86 -9.18 2.45 2.16
N SER A 87 -9.33 1.73 1.05
CA SER A 87 -10.56 1.71 0.26
C SER A 87 -11.74 1.12 1.03
N TYR A 88 -11.48 0.05 1.80
CA TYR A 88 -12.48 -0.56 2.66
C TYR A 88 -12.90 0.37 3.82
N LEU A 89 -11.92 1.05 4.42
CA LEU A 89 -12.18 1.97 5.53
C LEU A 89 -13.02 3.18 5.10
N ILE A 90 -12.74 3.80 3.95
CA ILE A 90 -13.52 4.95 3.45
C ILE A 90 -14.96 4.54 3.19
N LYS A 91 -15.17 3.39 2.52
CA LYS A 91 -16.50 2.88 2.21
C LYS A 91 -17.33 2.62 3.47
N ARG A 92 -16.72 1.97 4.47
CA ARG A 92 -17.37 1.72 5.76
C ARG A 92 -17.74 3.01 6.49
N ASP A 93 -16.86 4.01 6.48
CA ASP A 93 -17.11 5.30 7.13
C ASP A 93 -18.26 6.07 6.47
N THR A 94 -18.32 6.06 5.13
CA THR A 94 -19.43 6.67 4.39
C THR A 94 -20.76 5.94 4.59
N GLU A 95 -20.76 4.61 4.62
CA GLU A 95 -21.95 3.80 4.91
C GLU A 95 -22.50 4.06 6.32
N ASN A 96 -21.61 4.12 7.33
CA ASN A 96 -21.99 4.41 8.71
C ASN A 96 -22.55 5.83 8.86
N ALA A 97 -21.92 6.84 8.25
CA ALA A 97 -22.40 8.21 8.29
C ALA A 97 -23.79 8.35 7.65
N LYS A 98 -24.01 7.66 6.51
CA LYS A 98 -25.31 7.64 5.85
C LYS A 98 -26.40 7.00 6.71
N ALA A 99 -26.09 5.91 7.41
CA ALA A 99 -27.03 5.23 8.29
C ALA A 99 -27.42 6.09 9.51
N GLU A 100 -26.48 6.84 10.09
CA GLU A 100 -26.76 7.76 11.21
C GLU A 100 -27.68 8.92 10.77
N HIS A 101 -27.45 9.49 9.59
CA HIS A 101 -28.31 10.56 9.05
C HIS A 101 -29.72 10.07 8.76
N THR A 102 -29.88 8.94 8.06
CA THR A 102 -31.22 8.35 7.79
C THR A 102 -31.97 8.03 9.07
N HIS A 103 -31.28 7.51 10.10
CA HIS A 103 -31.90 7.25 11.40
C HIS A 103 -32.42 8.55 12.03
N LYS A 104 -31.68 9.68 11.99
CA LYS A 104 -32.15 10.96 12.56
C LYS A 104 -33.38 11.51 11.84
N ASP A 105 -33.39 11.46 10.51
CA ASP A 105 -34.50 11.97 9.69
C ASP A 105 -35.85 11.27 10.02
N ASP A 106 -35.81 10.00 10.42
CA ASP A 106 -37.00 9.23 10.83
C ASP A 106 -37.58 9.67 12.19
N PHE A 107 -36.79 10.29 13.09
CA PHE A 107 -37.24 10.73 14.42
C PHE A 107 -37.52 12.23 14.52
N GLU A 108 -36.94 13.06 13.66
CA GLU A 108 -37.20 14.52 13.59
C GLU A 108 -38.70 14.88 13.60
N PRO A 109 -39.59 14.26 12.79
CA PRO A 109 -41.01 14.61 12.81
C PRO A 109 -41.72 14.24 14.12
N LEU A 110 -41.30 13.15 14.79
CA LEU A 110 -41.88 12.73 16.07
C LEU A 110 -41.48 13.66 17.21
N VAL A 111 -40.22 14.10 17.21
CA VAL A 111 -39.69 15.08 18.16
C VAL A 111 -40.35 16.45 17.96
N MET A 112 -40.49 16.89 16.71
CA MET A 112 -41.23 18.12 16.36
C MET A 112 -42.69 18.09 16.82
N LEU A 113 -43.36 16.94 16.69
CA LEU A 113 -44.74 16.76 17.16
C LEU A 113 -44.85 16.91 18.69
N SER A 114 -43.83 16.48 19.44
CA SER A 114 -43.79 16.61 20.90
C SER A 114 -43.66 18.06 21.39
N TYR A 115 -43.11 18.96 20.56
CA TYR A 115 -43.07 20.40 20.86
C TYR A 115 -44.38 21.12 20.52
N PHE A 116 -45.25 20.49 19.73
CA PHE A 116 -46.54 21.03 19.30
C PHE A 116 -47.73 20.58 20.16
N LEU A 117 -47.55 19.57 21.02
CA LEU A 117 -48.53 19.04 21.97
C LEU A 117 -48.25 19.53 23.39
#